data_AF-A0AAU7FBP7-F1
#
_entry.id   AF-A0AAU7FBP7-F1
#
_cell.length_a   1.000
_cell.length_b   1.000
_cell.length_c   1.000
_cell.angle_alpha   90.00
_cell.angle_beta   90.00
_cell.angle_gamma   90.00
#
_symmetry.space_group_name_H-M   'P 1'
#
loop_
_entity.id
_entity.type
_entity.pdbx_description
1 polymer ?
#
loop_
_entity_poly.entity_id
_entity_poly.type
_entity_poly.pdbx_seq_one_letter_code
_entity_poly.pdbx_strand_id
1 'polypeptide(L)'
;MICNPYEIIIQGITSSGREFRPSDWAERLSGILSTFGVDQKLSYAPFVRPMVHNNVRCVAVDKQLEKIDPRVFEFIMTFARDNDLQVVDCRSLVKGIER
;
A
#
# COMPACT_ATOMS: atom_id res chain seq x y z
N MET A 1 12.24 10.64 5.29
CA MET A 1 10.78 10.53 5.13
C MET A 1 10.42 9.05 5.13
N ILE A 2 9.33 8.69 5.81
CA ILE A 2 8.86 7.30 5.94
C ILE A 2 8.25 6.78 4.62
N CYS A 3 7.78 7.70 3.77
CA CYS A 3 7.20 7.46 2.46
C CYS A 3 7.43 8.68 1.52
N ASN A 4 7.31 8.48 0.21
CA ASN A 4 7.36 9.54 -0.79
C ASN A 4 6.03 10.33 -0.78
N PRO A 5 6.02 11.67 -0.83
CA PRO A 5 4.80 12.48 -0.81
C PRO A 5 3.82 12.25 -1.98
N TYR A 6 4.21 11.48 -2.99
CA TYR A 6 3.34 11.05 -4.08
C TYR A 6 2.78 9.63 -3.91
N GLU A 7 3.10 8.96 -2.80
CA GLU A 7 2.55 7.65 -2.44
C GLU A 7 1.23 7.78 -1.67
N ILE A 8 0.34 6.80 -1.88
CA ILE A 8 -0.75 6.46 -0.97
C ILE A 8 -0.33 5.31 -0.06
N ILE A 9 -0.81 5.33 1.17
CA ILE A 9 -0.51 4.33 2.19
C ILE A 9 -1.80 3.62 2.55
N ILE A 10 -1.81 2.30 2.35
CA ILE A 10 -2.86 1.42 2.85
C ILE A 10 -2.40 0.91 4.21
N GLN A 11 -3.12 1.29 5.25
CA GLN A 11 -2.84 0.87 6.62
C GLN A 11 -3.53 -0.44 6.91
N GLY A 12 -2.83 -1.36 7.59
CA GLY A 12 -3.41 -2.59 8.13
C GLY A 12 -4.29 -2.32 9.34
N ILE A 13 -5.10 -1.27 9.30
CA ILE A 13 -6.09 -0.89 10.31
C ILE A 13 -7.43 -0.75 9.59
N THR A 14 -8.47 -1.35 10.16
CA THR A 14 -9.83 -1.24 9.65
C THR A 14 -10.44 0.13 9.95
N SER A 15 -11.57 0.49 9.33
CA SER A 15 -12.29 1.72 9.69
C SER A 15 -12.75 1.74 11.16
N SER A 16 -12.95 0.55 11.74
CA SER A 16 -13.22 0.32 13.17
C SER A 16 -11.99 0.38 14.10
N GLY A 17 -10.79 0.65 13.56
CA GLY A 17 -9.57 0.79 14.36
C GLY A 17 -8.91 -0.54 14.77
N ARG A 18 -9.29 -1.67 14.16
CA ARG A 18 -8.69 -2.98 14.47
C ARG A 18 -7.54 -3.29 13.52
N GLU A 19 -6.51 -3.96 14.02
CA GLU A 19 -5.44 -4.48 13.17
C GLU A 19 -5.94 -5.56 12.21
N PHE A 20 -5.57 -5.42 10.94
CA PHE A 20 -5.82 -6.39 9.90
C PHE A 20 -4.89 -7.59 10.03
N ARG A 21 -5.42 -8.78 9.75
CA ARG A 21 -4.72 -10.06 9.85
C ARG A 21 -4.87 -10.84 8.55
N PRO A 22 -3.88 -11.69 8.19
CA PRO A 22 -2.68 -12.01 8.95
C PRO A 22 -1.65 -10.86 8.96
N SER A 23 -0.68 -10.89 9.88
CA SER A 23 0.31 -9.81 10.03
C SER A 23 1.30 -9.70 8.87
N ASP A 24 1.36 -10.71 8.00
CA ASP A 24 2.22 -10.76 6.81
C ASP A 24 1.46 -10.34 5.52
N TRP A 25 0.27 -9.74 5.65
CA TRP A 25 -0.56 -9.37 4.50
C TRP A 25 0.14 -8.39 3.54
N ALA A 26 0.92 -7.45 4.08
CA ALA A 26 1.59 -6.42 3.30
C ALA A 26 2.68 -7.03 2.40
N GLU A 27 3.43 -7.97 2.97
CA GLU A 27 4.43 -8.77 2.28
C GLU A 27 3.76 -9.68 1.23
N ARG A 28 2.63 -10.30 1.55
CA ARG A 28 1.86 -11.12 0.59
C ARG A 28 1.35 -10.31 -0.60
N LEU A 29 0.73 -9.16 -0.35
CA LEU A 29 0.22 -8.30 -1.42
C LEU A 29 1.35 -7.81 -2.33
N SER A 30 2.44 -7.33 -1.73
CA SER A 30 3.62 -6.86 -2.49
C SER A 30 4.30 -7.99 -3.26
N GLY A 31 4.33 -9.20 -2.69
CA GLY A 31 4.86 -10.41 -3.33
C GLY A 31 4.05 -10.85 -4.56
N ILE A 32 2.71 -10.80 -4.47
CA ILE A 32 1.82 -11.02 -5.63
C ILE A 32 2.15 -10.02 -6.74
N LEU A 33 2.23 -8.74 -6.41
CA LEU A 33 2.49 -7.69 -7.41
C LEU A 33 3.90 -7.74 -7.99
N SER A 34 4.84 -8.36 -7.28
CA SER A 34 6.20 -8.59 -7.77
C SER A 34 6.27 -9.70 -8.84
N THR A 35 5.29 -10.60 -8.89
CA THR A 35 5.24 -11.71 -9.87
C THR A 35 4.30 -11.45 -11.05
N PHE A 36 3.33 -10.54 -10.90
CA PHE A 36 2.45 -10.11 -12.00
C PHE A 36 3.24 -9.24 -12.99
N GLY A 37 3.89 -9.86 -13.96
CA GLY A 37 4.60 -9.19 -15.04
C GLY A 37 4.47 -9.95 -16.35
N VAL A 38 4.30 -9.25 -17.46
CA VAL A 38 4.14 -9.84 -18.81
C VAL A 38 5.32 -10.76 -19.18
N ASP A 39 6.49 -10.56 -18.56
CA ASP A 39 7.73 -11.32 -18.79
C ASP A 39 8.36 -11.93 -17.52
N GLN A 40 7.58 -12.26 -16.47
CA GLN A 40 8.11 -12.86 -15.21
C GLN A 40 9.23 -12.06 -14.52
N LYS A 41 9.36 -10.75 -14.80
CA LYS A 41 10.22 -9.82 -14.05
C LYS A 41 9.42 -9.09 -12.98
N LEU A 42 10.13 -8.57 -11.97
CA LEU A 42 9.68 -7.69 -10.88
C LEU A 42 8.93 -6.45 -11.40
N SER A 43 7.71 -6.61 -11.95
CA SER A 43 7.07 -5.58 -12.77
C SER A 43 6.56 -4.38 -11.98
N TYR A 44 6.12 -4.58 -10.73
CA TYR A 44 5.54 -3.50 -9.91
C TYR A 44 6.26 -3.23 -8.59
N ALA A 45 7.35 -3.95 -8.30
CA ALA A 45 8.16 -3.74 -7.11
C ALA A 45 8.66 -2.29 -6.91
N PRO A 46 8.97 -1.50 -7.97
CA PRO A 46 9.32 -0.09 -7.80
C PRO A 46 8.17 0.80 -7.31
N PHE A 47 6.92 0.38 -7.52
CA PHE A 47 5.72 1.18 -7.23
C PHE A 47 4.96 0.70 -6.00
N VAL A 48 5.23 -0.52 -5.51
CA VAL A 48 4.52 -1.11 -4.39
C VAL A 48 5.49 -1.78 -3.44
N ARG A 49 5.45 -1.40 -2.16
CA ARG A 49 6.34 -1.96 -1.14
C ARG A 49 5.66 -2.07 0.23
N PRO A 50 5.99 -3.11 1.02
CA PRO A 50 5.56 -3.19 2.40
C PRO A 50 6.35 -2.17 3.23
N MET A 51 5.73 -1.67 4.29
CA MET A 51 6.36 -0.80 5.28
C MET A 51 5.66 -0.91 6.63
N VAL A 52 6.28 -0.32 7.66
CA VAL A 52 5.68 -0.22 9.00
C VAL A 52 5.59 1.25 9.39
N HIS A 53 4.42 1.66 9.89
CA HIS A 53 4.19 2.99 10.45
C HIS A 53 3.46 2.86 11.77
N ASN A 54 3.96 3.47 12.85
CA ASN A 54 3.40 3.38 14.21
C ASN A 54 3.09 1.94 14.64
N ASN A 55 4.02 1.01 14.37
CA ASN A 55 3.89 -0.43 14.64
C ASN A 55 2.77 -1.15 13.85
N VAL A 56 2.13 -0.47 12.91
CA VAL A 56 1.13 -1.03 11.99
C VAL A 56 1.80 -1.42 10.67
N ARG A 57 1.47 -2.60 10.15
CA ARG A 57 1.88 -3.06 8.81
C ARG A 57 1.08 -2.32 7.75
N CYS A 58 1.77 -1.75 6.77
CA CYS A 58 1.18 -0.95 5.70
C CYS A 58 1.78 -1.33 4.34
N VAL A 59 1.11 -0.92 3.27
CA VAL A 59 1.63 -0.96 1.91
C VAL A 59 1.67 0.46 1.35
N ALA A 60 2.84 0.88 0.86
CA ALA A 60 2.99 2.11 0.11
C ALA A 60 2.80 1.82 -1.38
N VAL A 61 2.02 2.66 -2.06
CA VAL A 61 1.74 2.56 -3.49
C VAL A 61 2.01 3.91 -4.14
N ASP A 62 2.89 3.94 -5.13
CA ASP A 62 3.15 5.14 -5.92
C ASP A 62 1.97 5.41 -6.87
N LYS A 63 1.44 6.64 -6.85
CA LYS A 63 0.33 7.07 -7.73
C LYS A 63 0.68 6.99 -9.22
N GLN A 64 1.96 6.96 -9.59
CA GLN A 64 2.36 6.72 -10.98
C GLN A 64 1.85 5.37 -11.51
N LEU A 65 1.63 4.39 -10.63
CA LEU A 65 1.10 3.08 -11.01
C LEU A 65 -0.27 3.17 -11.69
N GLU A 66 -1.12 4.11 -11.27
CA GLU A 66 -2.42 4.35 -11.89
C GLU A 66 -2.29 4.70 -13.39
N LYS A 67 -1.22 5.41 -13.75
CA LYS A 67 -0.96 5.77 -15.16
C LYS A 67 -0.29 4.66 -15.95
N ILE A 68 0.49 3.82 -15.28
CA ILE A 68 1.27 2.75 -15.90
C ILE A 68 0.39 1.52 -16.14
N ASP A 69 -0.33 1.05 -15.12
CA ASP A 69 -1.34 0.01 -15.24
C ASP A 69 -2.52 0.30 -14.30
N PRO A 70 -3.56 1.00 -14.80
CA PRO A 70 -4.75 1.34 -14.01
C PRO A 70 -5.45 0.11 -13.40
N ARG A 71 -5.35 -1.05 -14.06
CA ARG A 71 -6.01 -2.29 -13.61
C ARG A 71 -5.37 -2.81 -12.33
N VAL A 72 -4.04 -2.75 -12.26
CA VAL A 72 -3.28 -3.17 -11.06
C VAL A 72 -3.52 -2.18 -9.93
N PHE A 73 -3.54 -0.88 -10.23
CA PHE A 73 -3.89 0.13 -9.24
C PHE A 73 -5.30 -0.10 -8.65
N GLU A 74 -6.30 -0.33 -9.51
CA GLU A 74 -7.67 -0.64 -9.08
C GLU A 74 -7.75 -1.96 -8.29
N PHE A 75 -6.97 -2.99 -8.66
CA PHE A 75 -6.89 -4.21 -7.87
C PHE A 75 -6.43 -3.93 -6.43
N ILE A 76 -5.41 -3.10 -6.26
CA ILE A 76 -4.87 -2.73 -4.94
C ILE A 76 -5.90 -1.90 -4.15
N MET A 77 -6.58 -0.95 -4.81
CA MET A 77 -7.61 -0.13 -4.17
C MET A 77 -8.85 -0.95 -3.79
N THR A 78 -9.22 -1.92 -4.62
CA THR A 78 -10.31 -2.86 -4.35
C THR A 78 -9.95 -3.77 -3.17
N PHE A 79 -8.71 -4.29 -3.12
CA PHE A 79 -8.23 -5.06 -1.97
C PHE A 79 -8.36 -4.27 -0.67
N ALA A 80 -7.97 -2.99 -0.64
CA ALA A 80 -8.12 -2.15 0.53
C ALA A 80 -9.60 -1.98 0.93
N ARG A 81 -10.47 -1.72 -0.04
CA ARG A 81 -11.91 -1.52 0.19
C ARG A 81 -12.60 -2.78 0.72
N ASP A 82 -12.34 -3.92 0.11
CA ASP A 82 -12.96 -5.21 0.48
C ASP A 82 -12.55 -5.66 1.89
N ASN A 83 -11.37 -5.24 2.34
CA ASN A 83 -10.86 -5.54 3.68
C ASN A 83 -11.05 -4.38 4.68
N ASP A 84 -11.85 -3.36 4.33
CA ASP A 84 -12.14 -2.19 5.16
C ASP A 84 -10.88 -1.43 5.65
N LEU A 85 -9.80 -1.46 4.86
CA LEU A 85 -8.52 -0.87 5.23
C LEU A 85 -8.52 0.65 5.04
N GLN A 86 -7.91 1.35 5.99
CA GLN A 86 -7.74 2.79 5.89
C GLN A 86 -6.69 3.14 4.82
N VAL A 87 -7.05 4.06 3.92
CA VAL A 87 -6.15 4.59 2.88
C VAL A 87 -5.90 6.06 3.14
N VAL A 88 -4.62 6.45 3.17
CA VAL A 88 -4.22 7.84 3.45
C VAL A 88 -3.12 8.29 2.50
N ASP A 89 -3.10 9.58 2.16
CA ASP A 89 -1.96 10.16 1.47
C ASP A 89 -0.74 10.21 2.39
N CYS A 90 0.45 9.88 1.87
CA CYS A 90 1.69 9.97 2.64
C CYS A 90 1.89 11.38 3.25
N ARG A 91 1.49 12.44 2.53
CA ARG A 91 1.57 13.83 3.01
C ARG A 91 0.78 14.05 4.32
N SER A 92 -0.32 13.33 4.51
CA SER A 92 -1.16 13.44 5.70
C SER A 92 -0.52 12.74 6.90
N LEU A 93 0.26 11.67 6.67
CA LEU A 93 1.01 11.00 7.73
C LEU A 93 2.20 11.84 8.24
N VAL A 94 2.89 12.55 7.35
CA VAL A 94 4.04 13.39 7.74
C VAL A 94 3.60 14.57 8.62
N LYS A 95 2.43 15.16 8.37
CA LYS A 95 1.89 16.27 9.17
C LYS A 95 1.43 15.86 10.59
N GLY A 96 1.21 14.57 10.83
CA GLY A 96 0.86 14.05 12.15
C GLY A 96 2.06 13.94 13.12
N ILE A 97 3.29 14.06 12.61
CA ILE A 97 4.54 13.97 13.41
C ILE A 97 4.91 15.34 14.01
N GLU A 98 4.38 16.44 13.46
CA GLU A 98 4.66 17.82 13.91
C GLU A 98 3.65 18.36 14.94
N ARG A 99 2.78 17.50 15.50
CA ARG A 99 1.81 17.87 16.53
C ARG A 99 2.05 17.15 17.84
#